data_AF-A0A8S3QPT2-F1
#
_entry.id   AF-A0A8S3QPT2-F1
#
_cell.length_a   1.000
_cell.length_b   1.000
_cell.length_c   1.000
_cell.angle_alpha   90.00
_cell.angle_beta   90.00
_cell.angle_gamma   90.00
#
_symmetry.space_group_name_H-M   'P 1'
#
loop_
_entity.id
_entity.type
_entity.pdbx_description
1 polymer ?
#
loop_
_entity_poly.entity_id
_entity_poly.type
_entity_poly.pdbx_seq_one_letter_code
_entity_poly.pdbx_strand_id
1 'polypeptide(L)'
;MHNQLIFHVFDSNFNSYLVLLQSRKVHFSRKTTFQKKQRSTEIKVQPSKMTMMEFFGCTFIAFGPPFGLFVFTIMHDPLRIIVLIASGFFWLLSLLLSSILWFAVVPLREELAFGLVFSVIFQEIFRFFFYKLLRKADEGLQKVNQTEGPELHVAPRDITNKNIMAYVSGFGYGIICGAFSIINVLADMVGPGTIGIHGDSKYFFVATAFLTLCFIFLHIFWGVIFFHALDKKKYYMVALVVATHMLVSCLTLLNQRTVNRAEPLYLASILPAYFVMLAMGVVAFFTAGGSVENIKSAISCCKSSAKYEIE
;
A
#
# COMPACT_ATOMS: atom_id res chain seq x y z
N MET A 1 -25.55 15.99 2.41
CA MET A 1 -24.10 16.11 2.70
C MET A 1 -23.72 15.27 3.92
N HIS A 2 -23.83 13.94 3.85
CA HIS A 2 -23.67 13.08 5.05
C HIS A 2 -22.89 11.76 4.84
N ASN A 3 -22.38 11.47 3.63
CA ASN A 3 -21.67 10.21 3.35
C ASN A 3 -20.16 10.34 3.10
N GLN A 4 -19.56 11.52 3.23
CA GLN A 4 -18.12 11.72 2.97
C GLN A 4 -17.23 11.68 4.23
N LEU A 5 -17.82 11.52 5.43
CA LEU A 5 -17.08 11.60 6.69
C LEU A 5 -16.50 10.27 7.21
N ILE A 6 -16.79 9.13 6.57
CA ILE A 6 -16.37 7.80 7.08
C ILE A 6 -14.96 7.40 6.60
N PHE A 7 -14.41 8.06 5.57
CA PHE A 7 -13.13 7.70 4.94
C PHE A 7 -11.91 8.45 5.52
N HIS A 8 -12.08 9.13 6.66
CA HIS A 8 -11.25 10.26 7.09
C HIS A 8 -9.99 9.96 7.90
N VAL A 9 -9.66 8.68 8.10
CA VAL A 9 -8.78 8.29 9.22
C VAL A 9 -7.40 7.82 8.77
N PHE A 10 -7.25 7.42 7.50
CA PHE A 10 -6.02 6.77 7.03
C PHE A 10 -5.19 7.57 6.04
N ASP A 11 -5.61 8.78 5.73
CA ASP A 11 -5.00 9.51 4.66
C ASP A 11 -4.38 10.81 5.18
N SER A 12 -3.12 10.67 5.57
CA SER A 12 -2.27 11.81 5.88
C SER A 12 -2.04 12.72 4.66
N ASN A 13 -2.36 12.28 3.43
CA ASN A 13 -2.44 13.16 2.27
C ASN A 13 -3.84 13.82 2.13
N PHE A 14 -4.93 13.17 2.53
CA PHE A 14 -6.30 13.70 2.41
C PHE A 14 -6.60 14.89 3.34
N ASN A 15 -5.97 14.98 4.51
CA ASN A 15 -6.29 16.08 5.42
C ASN A 15 -5.76 17.45 4.92
N SER A 16 -4.75 17.45 4.04
CA SER A 16 -4.34 18.64 3.28
C SER A 16 -5.41 19.06 2.26
N TYR A 17 -6.17 18.11 1.72
CA TYR A 17 -7.27 18.40 0.80
C TYR A 17 -8.48 19.02 1.51
N LEU A 18 -8.74 18.70 2.78
CA LEU A 18 -9.95 19.20 3.45
C LEU A 18 -9.83 20.61 4.03
N VAL A 19 -8.65 21.07 4.44
CA VAL A 19 -8.44 22.50 4.71
C VAL A 19 -8.66 23.34 3.44
N LEU A 20 -8.30 22.81 2.26
CA LEU A 20 -8.55 23.45 0.96
C LEU A 20 -10.01 23.34 0.48
N LEU A 21 -10.71 22.25 0.78
CA LEU A 21 -12.13 22.04 0.41
C LEU A 21 -13.11 22.77 1.34
N GLN A 22 -12.78 22.93 2.62
CA GLN A 22 -13.60 23.68 3.59
C GLN A 22 -13.53 25.19 3.32
N SER A 23 -12.38 25.69 2.85
CA SER A 23 -12.23 27.06 2.32
C SER A 23 -13.01 27.28 1.02
N ARG A 24 -13.17 26.25 0.17
CA ARG A 24 -13.98 26.32 -1.05
C ARG A 24 -15.50 26.39 -0.83
N LYS A 25 -16.06 25.80 0.23
CA LYS A 25 -17.52 25.88 0.49
C LYS A 25 -17.98 27.27 0.94
N VAL A 26 -17.14 28.01 1.68
CA VAL A 26 -17.46 29.39 2.09
C VAL A 26 -17.33 30.36 0.90
N HIS A 27 -16.45 30.07 -0.07
CA HIS A 27 -16.24 30.95 -1.23
C HIS A 27 -17.06 30.64 -2.49
N PHE A 28 -17.69 29.46 -2.60
CA PHE A 28 -18.58 29.15 -3.74
C PHE A 28 -19.86 29.99 -3.75
N SER A 29 -20.26 30.55 -2.60
CA SER A 29 -21.39 31.49 -2.52
C SER A 29 -21.07 32.90 -3.04
N ARG A 30 -19.79 33.24 -3.30
CA ARG A 30 -19.38 34.60 -3.76
C ARG A 30 -18.93 34.68 -5.22
N LYS A 31 -18.76 33.57 -5.94
CA LYS A 31 -18.15 33.56 -7.29
C LYS A 31 -19.13 33.50 -8.47
N THR A 32 -20.44 33.44 -8.24
CA THR A 32 -21.43 33.50 -9.32
C THR A 32 -21.61 34.89 -9.93
N THR A 33 -21.08 35.95 -9.32
CA THR A 33 -21.31 37.34 -9.77
C THR A 33 -20.14 37.97 -10.54
N PHE A 34 -18.92 37.40 -10.51
CA PHE A 34 -17.72 38.06 -11.08
C PHE A 34 -17.17 37.44 -12.38
N GLN A 35 -17.76 36.37 -12.89
CA GLN A 35 -17.27 35.62 -14.07
C GLN A 35 -17.86 36.10 -15.41
N LYS A 36 -18.35 37.34 -15.51
CA LYS A 36 -18.88 37.88 -16.79
C LYS A 36 -17.99 38.93 -17.46
N LYS A 37 -16.75 39.15 -17.01
CA LYS A 37 -15.89 40.16 -17.64
C LYS A 37 -14.40 39.84 -17.58
N GLN A 38 -13.96 38.94 -18.45
CA GLN A 38 -12.73 39.12 -19.24
C GLN A 38 -12.62 38.03 -20.29
N ARG A 39 -12.73 38.44 -21.55
CA ARG A 39 -12.61 37.64 -22.75
C ARG A 39 -11.21 37.88 -23.35
N SER A 40 -10.70 36.86 -24.03
CA SER A 40 -9.74 36.94 -25.13
C SER A 40 -8.26 37.04 -24.77
N THR A 41 -7.64 35.89 -24.54
CA THR A 41 -6.41 35.50 -25.24
C THR A 41 -6.45 33.98 -25.37
N GLU A 42 -6.58 33.47 -26.59
CA GLU A 42 -6.40 32.05 -26.88
C GLU A 42 -4.94 31.69 -26.62
N ILE A 43 -4.63 31.32 -25.38
CA ILE A 43 -3.51 30.43 -25.14
C ILE A 43 -4.02 29.07 -25.59
N LYS A 44 -3.48 28.57 -26.71
CA LYS A 44 -3.62 27.16 -27.11
C LYS A 44 -2.85 26.33 -26.07
N VAL A 45 -3.36 26.26 -24.85
CA VAL A 45 -2.84 25.38 -23.81
C VAL A 45 -2.98 23.99 -24.42
N GLN A 46 -1.88 23.24 -24.42
CA GLN A 46 -1.84 21.85 -24.84
C GLN A 46 -2.04 21.02 -23.56
N PRO A 47 -3.25 20.96 -22.98
CA PRO A 47 -3.45 20.70 -21.55
C PRO A 47 -3.60 19.21 -21.28
N SER A 48 -3.86 18.41 -22.32
CA SER A 48 -4.20 16.98 -22.20
C SER A 48 -2.99 16.06 -22.27
N LYS A 49 -1.89 16.47 -22.93
CA LYS A 49 -0.71 15.61 -23.04
C LYS A 49 0.12 15.59 -21.75
N MET A 50 0.33 16.75 -21.12
CA MET A 50 1.14 16.87 -19.90
C MET A 50 0.52 16.12 -18.70
N THR A 51 -0.81 16.16 -18.57
CA THR A 51 -1.54 15.53 -17.46
C THR A 51 -1.58 14.02 -17.57
N MET A 52 -1.77 13.49 -18.79
CA MET A 52 -1.76 12.06 -19.03
C MET A 52 -0.38 11.45 -18.78
N MET A 53 0.70 12.17 -19.10
CA MET A 53 2.06 11.71 -18.78
C MET A 53 2.30 11.61 -17.27
N GLU A 54 1.84 12.60 -16.50
CA GLU A 54 1.96 12.57 -15.03
C GLU A 54 1.11 11.45 -14.42
N PHE A 55 -0.12 11.26 -14.90
CA PHE A 55 -1.00 10.15 -14.51
C PHE A 55 -0.34 8.80 -14.74
N PHE A 56 0.11 8.50 -15.97
CA PHE A 56 0.74 7.21 -16.27
C PHE A 56 2.07 7.04 -15.55
N GLY A 57 2.87 8.11 -15.44
CA GLY A 57 4.13 8.09 -14.69
C GLY A 57 3.91 7.72 -13.22
N CYS A 58 3.01 8.40 -12.52
CA CYS A 58 2.70 8.11 -11.12
C CYS A 58 2.06 6.73 -10.95
N THR A 59 1.19 6.32 -11.87
CA THR A 59 0.57 4.98 -11.85
C THR A 59 1.61 3.87 -11.98
N PHE A 60 2.55 3.99 -12.92
CA PHE A 60 3.60 2.99 -13.12
C PHE A 60 4.66 3.00 -12.01
N ILE A 61 4.94 4.14 -11.39
CA ILE A 61 5.76 4.18 -10.17
C ILE A 61 5.07 3.39 -9.05
N ALA A 62 3.79 3.67 -8.78
CA ALA A 62 3.07 3.05 -7.67
C ALA A 62 2.77 1.56 -7.89
N PHE A 63 2.29 1.18 -9.07
CA PHE A 63 1.77 -0.16 -9.36
C PHE A 63 2.57 -0.95 -10.38
N GLY A 64 3.59 -0.38 -11.04
CA GLY A 64 4.41 -1.11 -12.01
C GLY A 64 5.12 -2.32 -11.40
N PRO A 65 5.94 -2.16 -10.34
CA PRO A 65 6.59 -3.30 -9.70
C PRO A 65 5.60 -4.32 -9.09
N PRO A 66 4.54 -3.90 -8.37
CA PRO A 66 3.51 -4.83 -7.91
C PRO A 66 2.79 -5.56 -9.04
N PHE A 67 2.51 -4.90 -10.16
CA PHE A 67 1.94 -5.55 -11.34
C PHE A 67 2.87 -6.62 -11.92
N GLY A 68 4.17 -6.34 -12.00
CA GLY A 68 5.17 -7.34 -12.39
C GLY A 68 5.17 -8.54 -11.44
N LEU A 69 5.14 -8.30 -10.13
CA LEU A 69 5.02 -9.37 -9.14
C LEU A 69 3.73 -10.19 -9.33
N PHE A 70 2.59 -9.55 -9.57
CA PHE A 70 1.33 -10.25 -9.81
C PHE A 70 1.41 -11.17 -11.03
N VAL A 71 1.92 -10.66 -12.16
CA VAL A 71 2.04 -11.40 -13.42
C VAL A 71 3.01 -12.59 -13.26
N PHE A 72 4.19 -12.38 -12.69
CA PHE A 72 5.18 -13.46 -12.63
C PHE A 72 4.94 -14.46 -11.49
N THR A 73 4.29 -14.04 -10.40
CA THR A 73 4.22 -14.88 -9.18
C THR A 73 2.82 -15.29 -8.78
N ILE A 74 1.75 -14.61 -9.19
CA ILE A 74 0.40 -14.87 -8.64
C ILE A 74 -0.55 -15.43 -9.69
N MET A 75 -0.54 -14.90 -10.91
CA MET A 75 -1.58 -15.18 -11.91
C MET A 75 -1.67 -16.64 -12.37
N HIS A 76 -0.60 -17.42 -12.19
CA HIS A 76 -0.53 -18.81 -12.69
C HIS A 76 -1.27 -19.83 -11.80
N ASP A 77 -1.54 -19.50 -10.52
CA ASP A 77 -2.24 -20.40 -9.60
C ASP A 77 -3.54 -19.73 -9.08
N PRO A 78 -4.72 -20.31 -9.37
CA PRO A 78 -5.99 -19.76 -8.90
C PRO A 78 -6.10 -19.69 -7.37
N LEU A 79 -5.44 -20.58 -6.62
CA LEU A 79 -5.45 -20.52 -5.15
C LEU A 79 -4.77 -19.25 -4.65
N ARG A 80 -3.66 -18.86 -5.27
CA ARG A 80 -2.95 -17.61 -4.94
C ARG A 80 -3.85 -16.39 -5.22
N ILE A 81 -4.63 -16.42 -6.29
CA ILE A 81 -5.60 -15.34 -6.61
C ILE A 81 -6.69 -15.25 -5.54
N ILE A 82 -7.26 -16.38 -5.10
CA ILE A 82 -8.30 -16.41 -4.07
C ILE A 82 -7.76 -15.85 -2.75
N VAL A 83 -6.56 -16.27 -2.34
CA VAL A 83 -5.91 -15.76 -1.11
C VAL A 83 -5.61 -14.27 -1.21
N LEU A 84 -5.16 -13.79 -2.38
CA LEU A 84 -4.93 -12.36 -2.62
C LEU A 84 -6.21 -11.57 -2.40
N ILE A 85 -7.31 -11.93 -3.05
CA ILE A 85 -8.60 -11.23 -2.95
C ILE A 85 -9.12 -11.27 -1.51
N ALA A 86 -9.09 -12.45 -0.87
CA ALA A 86 -9.55 -12.61 0.50
C ALA A 86 -8.73 -11.74 1.48
N SER A 87 -7.41 -11.70 1.34
CA SER A 87 -6.56 -10.87 2.21
C SER A 87 -6.85 -9.37 2.04
N GLY A 88 -7.06 -8.91 0.80
CA GLY A 88 -7.46 -7.54 0.50
C GLY A 88 -8.82 -7.18 1.11
N PHE A 89 -9.77 -8.11 1.10
CA PHE A 89 -11.06 -7.94 1.79
C PHE A 89 -10.91 -7.79 3.30
N PHE A 90 -10.06 -8.61 3.94
CA PHE A 90 -9.78 -8.48 5.38
C PHE A 90 -9.12 -7.14 5.74
N TRP A 91 -8.27 -6.60 4.85
CA TRP A 91 -7.74 -5.25 5.01
C TRP A 91 -8.85 -4.19 4.96
N LEU A 92 -9.77 -4.25 3.99
CA LEU A 92 -10.92 -3.33 3.91
C LEU A 92 -11.81 -3.43 5.16
N LEU A 93 -12.07 -4.65 5.63
CA LEU A 93 -12.86 -4.88 6.83
C LEU A 93 -12.19 -4.27 8.09
N SER A 94 -10.86 -4.35 8.17
CA SER A 94 -10.10 -3.72 9.25
C SER A 94 -10.24 -2.18 9.22
N LEU A 95 -10.23 -1.57 8.03
CA LEU A 95 -10.45 -0.14 7.87
C LEU A 95 -11.88 0.26 8.19
N LEU A 96 -12.87 -0.55 7.79
CA LEU A 96 -14.27 -0.31 8.11
C LEU A 96 -14.48 -0.24 9.62
N LEU A 97 -13.97 -1.22 10.38
CA LEU A 97 -14.08 -1.19 11.84
C LEU A 97 -13.32 -0.03 12.46
N SER A 98 -12.13 0.30 11.95
CA SER A 98 -11.39 1.46 12.41
C SER A 98 -12.15 2.77 12.16
N SER A 99 -12.85 2.90 11.03
CA SER A 99 -13.65 4.09 10.72
C SER A 99 -14.86 4.23 11.64
N ILE A 100 -15.48 3.11 12.01
CA ILE A 100 -16.58 3.08 12.98
C ILE A 100 -16.08 3.52 14.35
N LEU A 101 -14.90 3.05 14.78
CA LEU A 101 -14.31 3.47 16.06
C LEU A 101 -14.00 4.97 16.06
N TRP A 102 -13.35 5.49 15.02
CA TRP A 102 -13.08 6.91 14.91
C TRP A 102 -14.36 7.75 14.87
N PHE A 103 -15.42 7.26 14.21
CA PHE A 103 -16.73 7.90 14.25
C PHE A 103 -17.36 7.84 15.66
N ALA A 104 -17.20 6.77 16.43
CA ALA A 104 -17.75 6.72 17.78
C ALA A 104 -17.07 7.71 18.75
N VAL A 105 -15.76 7.95 18.59
CA VAL A 105 -14.97 8.79 19.51
C VAL A 105 -14.95 10.26 19.05
N VAL A 106 -16.05 10.98 19.29
CA VAL A 106 -16.24 12.39 18.89
C VAL A 106 -15.16 13.37 19.38
N PRO A 107 -14.70 13.36 20.66
CA PRO A 107 -13.77 14.39 21.14
C PRO A 107 -12.31 14.21 20.66
N LEU A 108 -11.92 13.04 20.13
CA LEU A 108 -10.55 12.76 19.65
C LEU A 108 -10.45 12.74 18.11
N ARG A 109 -11.51 13.13 17.40
CA ARG A 109 -11.50 13.16 15.92
C ARG A 109 -10.51 14.15 15.33
N GLU A 110 -10.21 15.22 16.08
CA GLU A 110 -9.28 16.28 15.67
C GLU A 110 -7.81 15.81 15.65
N GLU A 111 -7.49 14.74 16.39
CA GLU A 111 -6.15 14.17 16.47
C GLU A 111 -5.96 13.05 15.43
N LEU A 112 -5.45 13.39 14.25
CA LEU A 112 -5.16 12.43 13.18
C LEU A 112 -4.26 11.28 13.63
N ALA A 113 -3.32 11.57 14.53
CA ALA A 113 -2.42 10.58 15.08
C ALA A 113 -3.18 9.50 15.86
N PHE A 114 -4.24 9.87 16.58
CA PHE A 114 -5.10 8.91 17.28
C PHE A 114 -5.74 7.97 16.26
N GLY A 115 -6.42 8.54 15.26
CA GLY A 115 -7.06 7.77 14.20
C GLY A 115 -6.10 6.77 13.54
N LEU A 116 -4.91 7.24 13.14
CA LEU A 116 -3.87 6.45 12.50
C LEU A 116 -3.34 5.30 13.38
N VAL A 117 -3.16 5.52 14.68
CA VAL A 117 -2.62 4.48 15.57
C VAL A 117 -3.61 3.33 15.73
N PHE A 118 -4.88 3.62 16.00
CA PHE A 118 -5.90 2.57 16.16
C PHE A 118 -6.09 1.77 14.89
N SER A 119 -6.01 2.47 13.77
CA SER A 119 -6.27 1.91 12.47
C SER A 119 -5.15 0.95 12.04
N VAL A 120 -3.88 1.25 12.35
CA VAL A 120 -2.74 0.31 12.21
C VAL A 120 -2.92 -0.91 13.12
N ILE A 121 -3.36 -0.72 14.37
CA ILE A 121 -3.62 -1.84 15.29
C ILE A 121 -4.70 -2.78 14.75
N PHE A 122 -5.82 -2.24 14.24
CA PHE A 122 -6.85 -3.06 13.60
C PHE A 122 -6.32 -3.82 12.38
N GLN A 123 -5.52 -3.17 11.54
CA GLN A 123 -4.93 -3.85 10.38
C GLN A 123 -4.09 -5.07 10.78
N GLU A 124 -3.27 -4.95 11.82
CA GLU A 124 -2.42 -6.05 12.32
C GLU A 124 -3.23 -7.16 13.02
N ILE A 125 -4.29 -6.80 13.76
CA ILE A 125 -5.24 -7.77 14.34
C ILE A 125 -5.93 -8.57 13.23
N PHE A 126 -6.39 -7.91 12.17
CA PHE A 126 -7.03 -8.58 11.04
C PHE A 126 -6.06 -9.47 10.27
N ARG A 127 -4.78 -9.07 10.18
CA ARG A 127 -3.73 -9.92 9.61
C ARG A 127 -3.56 -11.21 10.42
N PHE A 128 -3.61 -11.12 11.75
CA PHE A 128 -3.61 -12.29 12.63
C PHE A 128 -4.85 -13.18 12.44
N PHE A 129 -6.04 -12.60 12.32
CA PHE A 129 -7.25 -13.36 12.04
C PHE A 129 -7.18 -14.06 10.68
N PHE A 130 -6.69 -13.38 9.66
CA PHE A 130 -6.51 -13.95 8.33
C PHE A 130 -5.48 -15.09 8.33
N TYR A 131 -4.36 -14.94 9.04
CA TYR A 131 -3.41 -16.04 9.27
C TYR A 131 -4.09 -17.28 9.87
N LYS A 132 -4.90 -17.10 10.94
CA LYS A 132 -5.63 -18.21 11.56
C LYS A 132 -6.61 -18.86 10.59
N LEU A 133 -7.32 -18.06 9.80
CA LEU A 133 -8.24 -18.55 8.78
C LEU A 133 -7.49 -19.39 7.74
N LEU A 134 -6.36 -18.89 7.21
CA LEU A 134 -5.55 -19.62 6.25
C LEU A 134 -5.01 -20.94 6.81
N ARG A 135 -4.54 -20.97 8.07
CA ARG A 135 -4.09 -22.20 8.72
C ARG A 135 -5.22 -23.22 8.89
N LYS A 136 -6.41 -22.75 9.28
CA LYS A 136 -7.59 -23.61 9.40
C LYS A 136 -8.07 -24.14 8.04
N ALA A 137 -7.99 -23.32 6.99
CA ALA A 137 -8.33 -23.72 5.63
C ALA A 137 -7.33 -24.77 5.08
N ASP A 138 -6.03 -24.56 5.31
CA ASP A 138 -4.97 -25.50 4.96
C ASP A 138 -5.18 -26.88 5.62
N GLU A 139 -5.44 -26.92 6.93
CA GLU A 139 -5.77 -28.16 7.65
C GLU A 139 -7.05 -28.83 7.12
N GLY A 140 -8.08 -28.04 6.75
CA GLY A 140 -9.32 -28.55 6.20
C GLY A 140 -9.14 -29.19 4.83
N LEU A 141 -8.40 -28.53 3.93
CA LEU A 141 -8.10 -29.03 2.59
C LEU A 141 -7.25 -30.30 2.64
N GLN A 142 -6.26 -30.38 3.54
CA GLN A 142 -5.43 -31.57 3.70
C GLN A 142 -6.24 -32.80 4.12
N LYS A 143 -7.24 -32.65 5.00
CA LYS A 143 -8.10 -33.76 5.43
C LYS A 143 -9.00 -34.29 4.32
N VAL A 144 -9.54 -33.39 3.48
CA VAL A 144 -10.40 -33.78 2.34
C VAL A 144 -9.56 -34.49 1.26
N ASN A 145 -8.39 -33.96 0.92
CA ASN A 145 -7.50 -34.57 -0.07
C ASN A 145 -6.99 -35.97 0.34
N GLN A 146 -6.79 -36.23 1.64
CA GLN A 146 -6.38 -37.56 2.11
C GLN A 146 -7.50 -38.61 2.06
N THR A 147 -8.75 -38.19 1.90
CA THR A 147 -9.91 -39.09 1.86
C THR A 147 -10.17 -39.65 0.45
N GLU A 148 -9.65 -39.01 -0.60
CA GLU A 148 -9.87 -39.37 -2.01
C GLU A 148 -8.64 -40.02 -2.67
N GLY A 149 -8.26 -41.24 -2.26
CA GLY A 149 -7.47 -42.22 -3.05
C GLY A 149 -6.06 -41.82 -3.61
N PRO A 150 -5.16 -42.79 -3.87
CA PRO A 150 -3.80 -42.51 -4.33
C PRO A 150 -3.64 -42.07 -5.81
N GLU A 151 -4.73 -41.75 -6.53
CA GLU A 151 -4.67 -41.46 -7.99
C GLU A 151 -4.88 -40.00 -8.41
N LEU A 152 -5.11 -39.07 -7.48
CA LEU A 152 -5.19 -37.66 -7.82
C LEU A 152 -4.19 -36.85 -7.01
N HIS A 153 -2.92 -36.86 -7.46
CA HIS A 153 -1.88 -35.93 -7.04
C HIS A 153 -2.19 -34.47 -7.50
N VAL A 154 -3.40 -33.97 -7.23
CA VAL A 154 -3.78 -32.55 -7.32
C VAL A 154 -3.70 -31.98 -5.90
N ALA A 155 -2.59 -32.22 -5.20
CA ALA A 155 -2.18 -31.31 -4.15
C ALA A 155 -1.50 -30.13 -4.88
N PRO A 156 -2.07 -28.91 -4.87
CA PRO A 156 -1.35 -27.77 -5.39
C PRO A 156 -0.04 -27.70 -4.61
N ARG A 157 1.10 -27.84 -5.31
CA ARG A 157 2.47 -27.81 -4.74
C ARG A 157 2.73 -26.56 -3.90
N ASP A 158 1.86 -25.55 -4.00
CA ASP A 158 1.91 -24.28 -3.29
C ASP A 158 1.30 -24.26 -1.90
N ILE A 159 0.42 -25.21 -1.56
CA ILE A 159 -0.10 -25.35 -0.18
C ILE A 159 1.05 -25.77 0.77
N THR A 160 2.01 -26.53 0.26
CA THR A 160 3.17 -27.00 1.02
C THR A 160 4.14 -25.86 1.38
N ASN A 161 4.17 -24.80 0.56
CA ASN A 161 5.05 -23.65 0.78
C ASN A 161 4.31 -22.53 1.51
N LYS A 162 4.22 -22.66 2.83
CA LYS A 162 3.61 -21.68 3.76
C LYS A 162 4.05 -20.23 3.52
N ASN A 163 5.29 -20.04 3.05
CA ASN A 163 5.86 -18.74 2.73
C ASN A 163 5.20 -18.07 1.50
N ILE A 164 4.75 -18.86 0.50
CA ILE A 164 4.06 -18.32 -0.68
C ILE A 164 2.70 -17.76 -0.28
N MET A 165 1.94 -18.49 0.54
CA MET A 165 0.65 -18.00 1.03
C MET A 165 0.79 -16.73 1.89
N ALA A 166 1.86 -16.64 2.69
CA ALA A 166 2.20 -15.43 3.44
C ALA A 166 2.54 -14.25 2.53
N TYR A 167 3.35 -14.48 1.49
CA TYR A 167 3.70 -13.49 0.48
C TYR A 167 2.47 -12.97 -0.26
N VAL A 168 1.61 -13.88 -0.75
CA VAL A 168 0.38 -13.54 -1.47
C VAL A 168 -0.59 -12.77 -0.57
N SER A 169 -0.71 -13.17 0.70
CA SER A 169 -1.51 -12.43 1.69
C SER A 169 -0.98 -11.01 1.92
N GLY A 170 0.34 -10.85 2.05
CA GLY A 170 0.96 -9.54 2.20
C GLY A 170 0.77 -8.67 0.95
N PHE A 171 0.83 -9.29 -0.23
CA PHE A 171 0.59 -8.64 -1.51
C PHE A 171 -0.84 -8.11 -1.65
N GLY A 172 -1.86 -8.90 -1.30
CA GLY A 172 -3.26 -8.43 -1.34
C GLY A 172 -3.53 -7.29 -0.35
N TYR A 173 -2.95 -7.34 0.85
CA TYR A 173 -2.93 -6.22 1.80
C TYR A 173 -2.31 -4.97 1.17
N GLY A 174 -1.12 -5.12 0.56
CA GLY A 174 -0.38 -4.04 -0.07
C GLY A 174 -1.14 -3.38 -1.21
N ILE A 175 -1.66 -4.16 -2.17
CA ILE A 175 -2.38 -3.62 -3.33
C ILE A 175 -3.61 -2.83 -2.92
N ILE A 176 -4.44 -3.36 -2.03
CA ILE A 176 -5.65 -2.65 -1.61
C ILE A 176 -5.30 -1.41 -0.77
N CYS A 177 -4.28 -1.50 0.11
CA CYS A 177 -3.74 -0.34 0.81
C CYS A 177 -3.27 0.75 -0.15
N GLY A 178 -2.46 0.37 -1.15
CA GLY A 178 -1.93 1.29 -2.14
C GLY A 178 -3.03 1.91 -3.01
N ALA A 179 -3.99 1.10 -3.46
CA ALA A 179 -5.15 1.58 -4.23
C ALA A 179 -5.97 2.60 -3.43
N PHE A 180 -6.24 2.30 -2.16
CA PHE A 180 -6.96 3.21 -1.27
C PHE A 180 -6.20 4.53 -1.05
N SER A 181 -4.86 4.48 -1.02
CA SER A 181 -4.02 5.67 -0.78
C SER A 181 -3.92 6.63 -1.97
N ILE A 182 -4.08 6.14 -3.21
CA ILE A 182 -3.71 6.92 -4.40
C ILE A 182 -4.82 7.08 -5.44
N ILE A 183 -5.90 6.28 -5.42
CA ILE A 183 -6.96 6.34 -6.45
C ILE A 183 -7.58 7.74 -6.60
N ASN A 184 -7.89 8.39 -5.48
CA ASN A 184 -8.49 9.74 -5.52
C ASN A 184 -7.48 10.77 -6.02
N VAL A 185 -6.22 10.64 -5.61
CA VAL A 185 -5.13 11.51 -6.04
C VAL A 185 -4.84 11.35 -7.54
N LEU A 186 -4.90 10.11 -8.06
CA LEU A 186 -4.78 9.82 -9.49
C LEU A 186 -5.91 10.45 -10.31
N ALA A 187 -7.14 10.44 -9.80
CA ALA A 187 -8.27 11.07 -10.47
C ALA A 187 -8.05 12.59 -10.65
N ASP A 188 -7.43 13.24 -9.68
CA ASP A 188 -7.07 14.66 -9.75
C ASP A 188 -5.96 14.95 -10.78
N MET A 189 -5.02 14.01 -11.01
CA MET A 189 -3.94 14.16 -12.01
C MET A 189 -4.44 14.23 -13.45
N VAL A 190 -5.64 13.71 -13.74
CA VAL A 190 -6.22 13.75 -15.10
C VAL A 190 -6.65 15.18 -15.48
N GLY A 191 -6.92 16.03 -14.48
CA GLY A 191 -7.30 17.42 -14.69
C GLY A 191 -6.15 18.30 -15.21
N PRO A 192 -6.44 19.41 -15.91
CA PRO A 192 -5.44 20.30 -16.52
C PRO A 192 -4.57 21.09 -15.52
N GLY A 193 -4.70 20.85 -14.21
CA GLY A 193 -4.03 21.60 -13.16
C GLY A 193 -3.19 20.70 -12.26
N THR A 194 -1.98 21.16 -11.93
CA THR A 194 -1.14 20.55 -10.89
C THR A 194 -1.34 21.25 -9.54
N ILE A 195 -0.88 20.61 -8.47
CA ILE A 195 -0.97 21.11 -7.10
C ILE A 195 0.08 22.22 -6.90
N GLY A 196 -0.21 23.21 -6.05
CA GLY A 196 0.75 24.27 -5.71
C GLY A 196 0.24 25.71 -5.80
N ILE A 197 -1.03 25.95 -6.14
CA ILE A 197 -1.62 27.30 -6.16
C ILE A 197 -1.65 27.92 -4.75
N HIS A 198 -1.75 27.11 -3.70
CA HIS A 198 -1.80 27.56 -2.31
C HIS A 198 -0.47 27.36 -1.56
N GLY A 199 0.65 27.22 -2.28
CA GLY A 199 1.98 27.02 -1.68
C GLY A 199 2.37 25.56 -1.44
N ASP A 200 1.55 24.60 -1.88
CA ASP A 200 1.89 23.18 -1.85
C ASP A 200 3.03 22.85 -2.83
N SER A 201 3.76 21.76 -2.56
CA SER A 201 4.86 21.32 -3.42
C SER A 201 4.36 20.76 -4.75
N LYS A 202 5.05 21.13 -5.84
CA LYS A 202 4.86 20.54 -7.18
C LYS A 202 5.15 19.03 -7.21
N TYR A 203 5.91 18.51 -6.24
CA TYR A 203 6.30 17.10 -6.18
C TYR A 203 5.29 16.21 -5.46
N PHE A 204 4.14 16.74 -5.01
CA PHE A 204 3.15 15.98 -4.24
C PHE A 204 2.73 14.67 -4.91
N PHE A 205 2.44 14.71 -6.21
CA PHE A 205 1.99 13.56 -6.99
C PHE A 205 3.03 12.44 -7.05
N VAL A 206 4.27 12.80 -7.38
CA VAL A 206 5.40 11.86 -7.45
C VAL A 206 5.76 11.32 -6.07
N ALA A 207 5.80 12.18 -5.05
CA ALA A 207 6.04 11.79 -3.66
C ALA A 207 5.00 10.77 -3.16
N THR A 208 3.73 11.00 -3.48
CA THR A 208 2.65 10.07 -3.14
C THR A 208 2.81 8.74 -3.87
N ALA A 209 3.17 8.74 -5.16
CA ALA A 209 3.40 7.51 -5.91
C ALA A 209 4.52 6.64 -5.32
N PHE A 210 5.66 7.23 -4.95
CA PHE A 210 6.75 6.52 -4.28
C PHE A 210 6.35 6.02 -2.89
N LEU A 211 5.63 6.82 -2.10
CA LEU A 211 5.16 6.41 -0.79
C LEU A 211 4.17 5.24 -0.90
N THR A 212 3.25 5.27 -1.86
CA THR A 212 2.33 4.18 -2.16
C THR A 212 3.09 2.90 -2.51
N LEU A 213 4.08 2.97 -3.40
CA LEU A 213 4.94 1.82 -3.74
C LEU A 213 5.62 1.25 -2.49
N CYS A 214 6.16 2.13 -1.64
CA CYS A 214 6.82 1.76 -0.39
C CYS A 214 5.89 0.98 0.55
N PHE A 215 4.65 1.45 0.76
CA PHE A 215 3.66 0.75 1.58
C PHE A 215 3.26 -0.60 0.97
N ILE A 216 3.12 -0.71 -0.35
CA ILE A 216 2.83 -1.99 -1.01
C ILE A 216 3.93 -3.01 -0.69
N PHE A 217 5.21 -2.64 -0.86
CA PHE A 217 6.32 -3.53 -0.55
C PHE A 217 6.43 -3.86 0.94
N LEU A 218 6.25 -2.87 1.82
CA LEU A 218 6.24 -3.11 3.26
C LEU A 218 5.17 -4.10 3.67
N HIS A 219 3.95 -4.01 3.15
CA HIS A 219 2.90 -5.00 3.43
C HIS A 219 3.24 -6.40 2.94
N ILE A 220 3.92 -6.53 1.79
CA ILE A 220 4.44 -7.82 1.31
C ILE A 220 5.46 -8.38 2.32
N PHE A 221 6.47 -7.60 2.70
CA PHE A 221 7.54 -8.03 3.61
C PHE A 221 7.00 -8.33 5.01
N TRP A 222 6.15 -7.46 5.55
CA TRP A 222 5.45 -7.67 6.82
C TRP A 222 4.61 -8.94 6.79
N GLY A 223 3.89 -9.23 5.70
CA GLY A 223 3.12 -10.47 5.56
C GLY A 223 3.99 -11.71 5.71
N VAL A 224 5.12 -11.77 4.99
CA VAL A 224 6.09 -12.88 5.05
C VAL A 224 6.66 -13.05 6.47
N ILE A 225 7.15 -11.97 7.07
CA ILE A 225 7.78 -11.99 8.40
C ILE A 225 6.75 -12.38 9.46
N PHE A 226 5.54 -11.81 9.40
CA PHE A 226 4.49 -12.03 10.39
C PHE A 226 4.02 -13.49 10.42
N PHE A 227 3.79 -14.10 9.26
CA PHE A 227 3.35 -15.49 9.17
C PHE A 227 4.47 -16.44 9.63
N HIS A 228 5.71 -16.19 9.18
CA HIS A 228 6.87 -16.97 9.63
C HIS A 228 7.06 -16.89 11.14
N ALA A 229 6.91 -15.68 11.71
CA ALA A 229 7.03 -15.45 13.14
C ALA A 229 6.00 -16.23 13.95
N LEU A 230 4.75 -16.27 13.48
CA LEU A 230 3.68 -17.03 14.12
C LEU A 230 3.88 -18.54 14.01
N ASP A 231 4.30 -19.04 12.84
CA ASP A 231 4.61 -20.46 12.64
C ASP A 231 5.74 -20.94 13.57
N LYS A 232 6.78 -20.11 13.75
CA LYS A 232 7.95 -20.42 14.60
C LYS A 232 7.80 -19.96 16.05
N LYS A 233 6.64 -19.41 16.44
CA LYS A 233 6.36 -18.82 17.77
C LYS A 233 7.39 -17.78 18.22
N LYS A 234 7.98 -17.05 17.27
CA LYS A 234 8.96 -15.97 17.50
C LYS A 234 8.24 -14.62 17.62
N TYR A 235 7.58 -14.37 18.75
CA TYR A 235 6.73 -13.19 18.94
C TYR A 235 7.46 -11.83 18.83
N TYR A 236 8.78 -11.78 19.06
CA TYR A 236 9.55 -10.55 18.88
C TYR A 236 9.54 -10.05 17.43
N MET A 237 9.48 -10.96 16.44
CA MET A 237 9.37 -10.58 15.03
C MET A 237 7.98 -10.03 14.70
N VAL A 238 6.93 -10.50 15.39
CA VAL A 238 5.59 -9.92 15.28
C VAL A 238 5.59 -8.50 15.83
N ALA A 239 6.19 -8.29 17.00
CA ALA A 239 6.34 -6.95 17.57
C ALA A 239 7.13 -6.01 16.66
N LEU A 240 8.18 -6.51 15.99
CA LEU A 240 8.95 -5.75 14.99
C LEU A 240 8.08 -5.30 13.81
N VAL A 241 7.23 -6.18 13.27
CA VAL A 241 6.30 -5.84 12.18
C VAL A 241 5.33 -4.75 12.62
N VAL A 242 4.68 -4.89 13.78
CA VAL A 242 3.75 -3.89 14.30
C VAL A 242 4.46 -2.56 14.56
N ALA A 243 5.65 -2.58 15.15
CA ALA A 243 6.43 -1.38 15.45
C ALA A 243 6.87 -0.65 14.18
N THR A 244 7.35 -1.39 13.17
CA THR A 244 7.77 -0.78 11.89
C THR A 244 6.60 -0.27 11.08
N HIS A 245 5.43 -0.93 11.14
CA HIS A 245 4.21 -0.42 10.53
C HIS A 245 3.73 0.87 11.20
N MET A 246 3.74 0.92 12.53
CA MET A 246 3.45 2.14 13.27
C MET A 246 4.45 3.25 12.96
N LEU A 247 5.75 2.94 12.91
CA LEU A 247 6.80 3.90 12.61
C LEU A 247 6.61 4.55 11.23
N VAL A 248 6.44 3.75 10.18
CA VAL A 248 6.28 4.28 8.81
C VAL A 248 4.98 5.06 8.67
N SER A 249 3.90 4.61 9.34
CA SER A 249 2.63 5.36 9.37
C SER A 249 2.77 6.70 10.10
N CYS A 250 3.48 6.76 11.22
CA CYS A 250 3.75 8.03 11.91
C CYS A 250 4.69 8.95 11.09
N LEU A 251 5.63 8.39 10.33
CA LEU A 251 6.49 9.17 9.43
C LEU A 251 5.69 9.90 8.35
N THR A 252 4.52 9.38 7.92
CA THR A 252 3.69 10.07 6.93
C THR A 252 3.01 11.31 7.50
N LEU A 253 2.78 11.39 8.82
CA LEU A 253 2.24 12.61 9.47
C LEU A 253 3.20 13.81 9.35
N LEU A 254 4.50 13.56 9.16
CA LEU A 254 5.48 14.63 8.91
C LEU A 254 5.22 15.33 7.56
N ASN A 255 4.60 14.64 6.60
CA ASN A 255 4.22 15.24 5.32
C ASN A 255 3.13 16.33 5.48
N GLN A 256 2.30 16.26 6.53
CA GLN A 256 1.25 17.26 6.81
C GLN A 256 1.77 18.49 7.53
N ARG A 257 2.69 18.32 8.50
CA ARG A 257 3.26 19.43 9.30
C ARG A 257 4.04 20.44 8.45
N THR A 258 4.30 20.06 7.21
CA THR A 258 5.00 20.82 6.20
C THR A 258 4.23 22.04 5.67
N VAL A 259 2.89 22.08 5.78
CA VAL A 259 2.07 23.24 5.34
C VAL A 259 2.45 24.54 6.10
N ASN A 260 3.08 24.45 7.27
CA ASN A 260 3.43 25.60 8.12
C ASN A 260 4.93 25.99 8.08
N ARG A 261 5.74 25.42 7.16
CA ARG A 261 7.16 25.79 6.99
C ARG A 261 7.48 26.11 5.53
N ALA A 262 8.48 26.97 5.32
CA ALA A 262 8.91 27.47 4.02
C ALA A 262 9.50 26.42 3.04
N GLU A 263 9.72 25.17 3.49
CA GLU A 263 10.38 24.12 2.70
C GLU A 263 9.65 22.78 2.86
N PRO A 264 9.27 22.12 1.74
CA PRO A 264 8.52 20.88 1.81
C PRO A 264 9.36 19.66 2.24
N LEU A 265 9.13 19.12 3.44
CA LEU A 265 9.91 18.03 4.06
C LEU A 265 9.55 16.61 3.56
N TYR A 266 9.12 16.44 2.31
CA TYR A 266 8.81 15.10 1.76
C TYR A 266 10.01 14.13 1.88
N LEU A 267 11.23 14.65 1.73
CA LEU A 267 12.46 13.88 1.92
C LEU A 267 12.59 13.29 3.34
N ALA A 268 12.13 14.00 4.36
CA ALA A 268 12.22 13.56 5.76
C ALA A 268 11.26 12.39 6.09
N SER A 269 10.21 12.20 5.29
CA SER A 269 9.30 11.05 5.42
C SER A 269 9.70 9.90 4.49
N ILE A 270 9.99 10.22 3.22
CA ILE A 270 10.26 9.23 2.19
C ILE A 270 11.58 8.50 2.43
N LEU A 271 12.68 9.21 2.73
CA LEU A 271 13.98 8.55 2.90
C LEU A 271 13.98 7.55 4.06
N PRO A 272 13.48 7.88 5.27
CA PRO A 272 13.37 6.89 6.34
C PRO A 272 12.39 5.76 6.03
N ALA A 273 11.27 6.04 5.35
CA ALA A 273 10.33 4.99 4.94
C ALA A 273 10.98 3.96 3.99
N TYR A 274 11.75 4.42 3.01
CA TYR A 274 12.49 3.55 2.10
C TYR A 274 13.61 2.79 2.80
N PHE A 275 14.30 3.40 3.77
CA PHE A 275 15.27 2.69 4.58
C PHE A 275 14.62 1.54 5.36
N VAL A 276 13.46 1.79 5.98
CA VAL A 276 12.68 0.75 6.67
C VAL A 276 12.21 -0.32 5.68
N MET A 277 11.73 0.06 4.50
CA MET A 277 11.34 -0.89 3.45
C MET A 277 12.48 -1.81 3.04
N LEU A 278 13.69 -1.26 2.81
CA LEU A 278 14.87 -2.07 2.47
C LEU A 278 15.28 -2.98 3.64
N ALA A 279 15.29 -2.46 4.87
CA ALA A 279 15.61 -3.24 6.06
C ALA A 279 14.63 -4.41 6.26
N MET A 280 13.32 -4.15 6.13
CA MET A 280 12.30 -5.19 6.21
C MET A 280 12.36 -6.17 5.03
N GLY A 281 12.76 -5.72 3.84
CA GLY A 281 13.02 -6.60 2.70
C GLY A 281 14.18 -7.57 2.96
N VAL A 282 15.27 -7.10 3.58
CA VAL A 282 16.40 -7.94 3.99
C VAL A 282 15.96 -8.96 5.04
N VAL A 283 15.22 -8.53 6.07
CA VAL A 283 14.67 -9.44 7.09
C VAL A 283 13.75 -10.48 6.45
N ALA A 284 12.86 -10.06 5.54
CA ALA A 284 11.95 -10.95 4.82
C ALA A 284 12.71 -12.00 4.02
N PHE A 285 13.77 -11.62 3.30
CA PHE A 285 14.63 -12.52 2.54
C PHE A 285 15.26 -13.61 3.44
N PHE A 286 15.83 -13.23 4.58
CA PHE A 286 16.39 -14.20 5.54
C PHE A 286 15.31 -15.08 6.17
N THR A 287 14.12 -14.54 6.50
CA THR A 287 13.02 -15.35 7.03
C THR A 287 12.45 -16.35 6.02
N ALA A 288 12.53 -16.04 4.73
CA ALA A 288 12.12 -16.95 3.65
C ALA A 288 13.15 -18.06 3.37
N GLY A 289 14.30 -18.06 4.05
CA GLY A 289 15.37 -19.06 3.89
C GLY A 289 16.52 -18.63 2.99
N GLY A 290 16.59 -17.36 2.60
CA GLY A 290 17.71 -16.82 1.82
C GLY A 290 18.99 -16.68 2.64
N SER A 291 20.13 -16.98 2.02
CA SER A 291 21.49 -16.80 2.52
C SER A 291 22.33 -16.00 1.51
N VAL A 292 23.42 -15.39 1.97
CA VAL A 292 24.42 -14.76 1.11
C VAL A 292 24.99 -15.77 0.09
N GLU A 293 25.05 -17.05 0.47
CA GLU A 293 25.43 -18.14 -0.43
C GLU A 293 24.42 -18.34 -1.55
N ASN A 294 23.11 -18.24 -1.28
CA ASN A 294 22.09 -18.31 -2.32
C ASN A 294 22.23 -17.16 -3.33
N ILE A 295 22.59 -15.96 -2.86
CA ILE A 295 22.84 -14.81 -3.74
C ILE A 295 24.07 -15.07 -4.62
N LYS A 296 25.17 -15.56 -4.02
CA LYS A 296 26.39 -15.93 -4.77
C LYS A 296 26.10 -17.00 -5.83
N SER A 297 25.33 -18.02 -5.46
CA SER A 297 24.93 -19.11 -6.36
C SER A 297 23.98 -18.65 -7.47
N ALA A 298 23.08 -17.70 -7.20
CA ALA A 298 22.22 -17.13 -8.23
C ALA A 298 23.04 -16.33 -9.27
N ILE A 299 24.01 -15.54 -8.79
CA ILE A 299 24.90 -14.77 -9.67
C ILE A 299 25.79 -15.70 -10.51
N SER A 300 26.30 -16.80 -9.93
CA SER A 300 27.11 -17.76 -10.68
C SER A 300 26.29 -18.57 -11.70
N CYS A 301 25.03 -18.91 -11.39
CA CYS A 301 24.13 -19.58 -12.33
C CYS A 301 23.77 -18.69 -13.53
N CYS A 302 23.52 -17.39 -13.32
CA CYS A 302 23.35 -16.42 -14.40
C CYS A 302 24.60 -16.31 -15.28
N LYS A 303 25.81 -16.33 -14.69
CA LYS A 303 27.07 -16.34 -15.46
C LYS A 303 27.26 -17.61 -16.27
N SER A 304 26.79 -18.75 -15.77
CA SER A 304 26.87 -20.03 -16.47
C SER A 304 25.87 -20.08 -17.64
N SER A 305 24.61 -19.68 -17.43
CA SER A 305 23.59 -19.64 -18.51
C SER A 305 23.98 -18.69 -19.64
N ALA A 306 24.57 -17.52 -19.33
CA ALA A 306 25.08 -16.60 -20.34
C ALA A 306 26.26 -17.14 -21.15
N LYS A 307 26.91 -18.23 -20.70
CA LYS A 307 28.03 -18.87 -21.40
C LYS A 307 27.58 -19.94 -22.39
N TYR A 308 26.35 -20.47 -22.25
CA TYR A 308 25.78 -21.46 -23.17
C TYR A 308 24.84 -20.86 -24.23
N GLU A 309 24.50 -19.57 -24.14
CA GLU A 309 23.78 -18.82 -25.18
C GLU A 309 24.72 -18.17 -26.22
N ILE A 310 26.04 -18.32 -26.05
CA ILE A 310 27.07 -17.86 -27.00
C ILE A 310 27.80 -19.09 -27.56
N GLU A 311 27.08 -20.00 -28.21
CA GLU A 311 27.62 -20.98 -29.18
C GLU A 311 26.57 -21.26 -30.26
#